data_AF-A0A429ZUE1-F1
#
_entry.id   AF-A0A429ZUE1-F1
#
_cell.length_a   1.000
_cell.length_b   1.000
_cell.length_c   1.000
_cell.angle_alpha   90.00
_cell.angle_beta   90.00
_cell.angle_gamma   90.00
#
_symmetry.space_group_name_H-M   'P 1'
#
loop_
_entity.id
_entity.type
_entity.pdbx_description
1 polymer ?
#
loop_
_entity_poly.entity_id
_entity_poly.type
_entity_poly.pdbx_seq_one_letter_code
_entity_poly.pdbx_strand_id
1 'polypeptide(L)'
;MKKINVFALIGLTFFNITIGIALFVTVYALLFSAWVTAFSFLVSPFLIIGAHIIGVQTFGIFNFLLGVLLCLAALLATPLLIKVSRVIKSLTFDYIKFNHDALYS
;
A
#
# COMPACT_ATOMS: atom_id res chain seq x y z
N MET A 1 -14.93 2.78 36.18
CA MET A 1 -14.25 1.77 35.34
C MET A 1 -15.25 1.30 34.31
N LYS A 2 -15.01 1.54 33.01
CA LYS A 2 -15.91 1.07 31.94
C LYS A 2 -15.96 -0.47 31.97
N LYS A 3 -17.16 -1.06 31.90
CA LYS A 3 -17.31 -2.52 31.92
C LYS A 3 -17.06 -3.06 30.51
N ILE A 4 -16.30 -4.14 30.42
CA ILE A 4 -16.07 -4.81 29.13
C ILE A 4 -17.34 -5.58 28.76
N ASN A 5 -17.89 -5.35 27.58
CA ASN A 5 -18.96 -6.17 27.04
C ASN A 5 -18.38 -7.47 26.46
N VAL A 6 -18.43 -8.55 27.23
CA VAL A 6 -17.83 -9.86 26.87
C VAL A 6 -18.47 -10.45 25.60
N PHE A 7 -19.76 -10.23 25.36
CA PHE A 7 -20.43 -10.67 24.14
C PHE A 7 -19.94 -9.89 22.91
N ALA A 8 -19.76 -8.57 23.05
CA ALA A 8 -19.15 -7.76 22.01
C ALA A 8 -17.70 -8.19 21.74
N LEU A 9 -16.93 -8.51 22.79
CA LEU A 9 -15.55 -8.98 22.65
C LEU A 9 -15.45 -10.25 21.80
N ILE A 10 -16.28 -11.26 22.07
CA ILE A 10 -16.25 -12.52 21.33
C ILE A 10 -16.68 -12.30 19.88
N GLY A 11 -17.80 -11.60 19.66
CA GLY A 11 -18.32 -11.35 18.31
C GLY A 11 -17.35 -10.53 17.45
N LEU A 12 -16.78 -9.47 18.02
CA LEU A 12 -15.85 -8.58 17.34
C LEU A 12 -14.51 -9.28 17.04
N THR A 13 -14.05 -10.16 17.92
CA THR A 13 -12.85 -10.96 17.70
C THR A 13 -13.07 -11.95 16.55
N PHE A 14 -14.19 -12.67 16.54
CA PHE A 14 -14.50 -13.63 15.48
C PHE A 14 -14.68 -12.95 14.12
N PHE A 15 -15.37 -11.81 14.08
CA PHE A 15 -15.52 -11.00 12.87
C PHE A 15 -14.18 -10.46 12.35
N ASN A 16 -13.32 -9.96 13.25
CA ASN A 16 -11.99 -9.49 12.87
C ASN A 16 -11.13 -10.62 12.31
N ILE A 17 -11.11 -11.80 12.93
CA ILE A 17 -10.29 -12.92 12.47
C ILE A 17 -10.75 -13.43 11.10
N THR A 18 -12.06 -13.49 10.87
CA THR A 18 -12.64 -14.06 9.64
C THR A 18 -12.68 -13.08 8.48
N ILE A 19 -13.17 -11.86 8.71
CA ILE A 19 -13.47 -10.88 7.66
C ILE A 19 -12.53 -9.67 7.77
N GLY A 20 -12.32 -9.16 8.98
CA GLY A 20 -11.51 -7.96 9.21
C GLY A 20 -10.08 -8.11 8.70
N ILE A 21 -9.38 -9.16 9.11
CA ILE A 21 -7.99 -9.44 8.72
C ILE A 21 -7.88 -9.58 7.21
N ALA A 22 -8.78 -10.36 6.58
CA ALA A 22 -8.76 -10.55 5.13
C ALA A 22 -8.87 -9.19 4.40
N LEU A 23 -9.82 -8.35 4.80
CA LEU A 23 -10.00 -7.02 4.21
C LEU A 23 -8.77 -6.13 4.41
N PHE A 24 -8.24 -6.05 5.64
CA PHE A 24 -7.05 -5.23 5.91
C PHE A 24 -5.83 -5.72 5.13
N VAL A 25 -5.58 -7.03 5.12
CA VAL A 25 -4.47 -7.62 4.37
C VAL A 25 -4.59 -7.30 2.88
N THR A 26 -5.77 -7.45 2.28
CA THR A 26 -5.98 -7.10 0.86
C THR A 26 -5.70 -5.62 0.61
N VAL A 27 -6.25 -4.71 1.42
CA VAL A 27 -6.05 -3.27 1.25
C VAL A 27 -4.57 -2.88 1.40
N TYR A 28 -3.89 -3.39 2.42
CA TYR A 28 -2.47 -3.10 2.63
C TYR A 28 -1.57 -3.77 1.58
N ALA A 29 -1.91 -4.97 1.09
CA ALA A 29 -1.18 -5.63 0.01
C ALA A 29 -1.29 -4.85 -1.30
N LEU A 30 -2.47 -4.33 -1.64
CA LEU A 30 -2.68 -3.46 -2.80
C LEU A 30 -1.93 -2.13 -2.67
N LEU A 31 -1.96 -1.51 -1.48
CA LEU A 31 -1.20 -0.28 -1.24
C LEU A 31 0.31 -0.52 -1.38
N PHE A 32 0.79 -1.63 -0.83
CA PHE A 32 2.19 -2.02 -0.90
C PHE A 32 2.63 -2.30 -2.34
N SER A 33 1.85 -3.08 -3.10
CA SER A 33 2.17 -3.37 -4.50
C SER A 33 2.20 -2.09 -5.34
N ALA A 34 1.28 -1.16 -5.11
CA ALA A 34 1.25 0.11 -5.81
C ALA A 34 2.50 0.97 -5.50
N TRP A 35 2.97 0.98 -4.25
CA TRP A 35 4.23 1.64 -3.88
C TRP A 35 5.45 0.98 -4.51
N VAL A 36 5.52 -0.36 -4.51
CA VAL A 36 6.61 -1.11 -5.15
C VAL A 36 6.66 -0.83 -6.66
N THR A 37 5.52 -0.81 -7.34
CA THR A 37 5.44 -0.44 -8.76
C THR A 37 5.90 1.00 -9.00
N ALA A 38 5.42 1.96 -8.20
CA ALA A 38 5.82 3.36 -8.32
C ALA A 38 7.33 3.55 -8.11
N PHE A 39 7.91 2.89 -7.10
CA PHE A 39 9.35 2.94 -6.86
C PHE A 39 10.14 2.31 -8.02
N SER A 40 9.70 1.16 -8.51
CA SER A 40 10.32 0.47 -9.66
C SER A 40 10.33 1.35 -10.91
N PHE A 41 9.24 2.09 -11.14
CA PHE A 41 9.15 3.04 -12.25
C PHE A 41 10.01 4.28 -12.03
N LEU A 42 10.10 4.78 -10.80
CA LEU A 42 10.97 5.91 -10.46
C LEU A 42 12.44 5.60 -10.76
N VAL A 43 12.90 4.39 -10.44
CA VAL A 43 14.29 3.95 -10.68
C VAL A 43 14.52 3.37 -12.08
N SER A 44 13.48 3.22 -12.90
CA SER A 44 13.53 2.58 -14.22
C SER A 44 14.65 3.10 -15.14
N PRO A 45 14.89 4.41 -15.29
CA PRO A 45 15.96 4.90 -16.15
C PRO A 45 17.34 4.41 -15.72
N PHE A 46 17.58 4.36 -14.41
CA PHE A 46 18.82 3.87 -13.82
C PHE A 46 18.96 2.36 -13.97
N LEU A 47 17.87 1.61 -13.82
CA LEU A 47 17.88 0.16 -14.04
C LEU A 47 18.25 -0.19 -15.48
N ILE A 48 17.77 0.58 -16.46
CA ILE A 48 18.07 0.35 -17.88
C ILE A 48 19.56 0.56 -18.16
N ILE A 49 20.14 1.64 -17.62
CA ILE A 49 21.57 1.93 -17.74
C ILE A 49 22.39 0.86 -17.02
N GLY A 50 22.02 0.50 -15.79
CA GLY A 50 22.73 -0.51 -15.01
C GLY A 50 22.72 -1.88 -15.69
N ALA A 51 21.58 -2.32 -16.22
CA ALA A 51 21.47 -3.57 -16.95
C ALA A 51 22.29 -3.58 -18.25
N HIS A 52 22.50 -2.40 -18.87
CA HIS A 52 23.43 -2.28 -20.00
C HIS A 52 24.89 -2.45 -19.57
N ILE A 53 25.32 -1.78 -18.50
CA ILE A 53 26.70 -1.84 -18.00
C ILE A 53 27.10 -3.25 -17.57
N ILE A 54 26.17 -4.00 -16.95
CA ILE A 54 26.42 -5.37 -16.47
C ILE A 54 26.32 -6.40 -17.61
N GLY A 55 25.96 -5.97 -18.82
CA GLY A 55 25.84 -6.84 -19.99
C GLY A 55 24.57 -7.73 -19.99
N VAL A 56 23.58 -7.41 -19.15
CA VAL A 56 22.31 -8.14 -19.08
C VAL A 56 21.43 -7.80 -20.29
N GLN A 57 21.53 -6.58 -20.82
CA GLN A 57 20.80 -6.15 -22.01
C GLN A 57 21.60 -5.20 -22.90
N THR A 58 21.27 -5.16 -24.20
CA THR A 58 21.79 -4.13 -25.10
C THR A 58 21.10 -2.80 -24.85
N PHE A 59 21.85 -1.71 -24.97
CA PHE A 59 21.28 -0.38 -24.84
C PHE A 59 20.37 -0.08 -26.04
N GLY A 60 19.12 0.26 -25.75
CA GLY A 60 18.15 0.72 -26.73
C GLY A 60 17.60 2.08 -26.32
N ILE A 61 17.73 3.07 -27.19
CA ILE A 61 17.21 4.43 -26.98
C ILE A 61 15.69 4.41 -26.71
N PHE A 62 14.96 3.54 -27.40
CA PHE A 62 13.52 3.39 -27.19
C PHE A 62 13.19 2.87 -25.78
N ASN A 63 13.93 1.87 -25.30
CA ASN A 63 13.76 1.34 -23.94
C ASN A 63 14.06 2.43 -22.90
N PHE A 64 15.14 3.18 -23.10
CA PHE A 64 15.50 4.29 -22.22
C PHE A 64 14.39 5.37 -22.17
N LEU A 65 13.85 5.77 -23.32
CA LEU A 65 12.74 6.72 -23.40
C LEU A 65 11.49 6.21 -22.68
N LEU A 66 11.14 4.93 -22.85
CA LEU A 66 10.04 4.30 -22.10
C LEU A 66 10.30 4.33 -20.59
N GLY A 67 11.54 4.08 -20.16
CA GLY A 67 11.90 4.15 -18.74
C GLY A 67 11.77 5.56 -18.15
N VAL A 68 12.16 6.58 -18.92
CA VAL A 68 11.96 7.99 -18.54
C VAL A 68 10.47 8.33 -18.45
N LEU A 69 9.65 7.86 -19.40
CA LEU A 69 8.19 8.06 -19.36
C LEU A 69 7.56 7.37 -18.14
N LEU A 70 7.96 6.14 -17.80
CA LEU A 70 7.52 5.45 -16.60
C LEU A 70 7.91 6.20 -15.33
N CYS A 71 9.14 6.72 -15.27
CA CYS A 71 9.62 7.55 -14.16
C CYS A 71 8.76 8.81 -13.98
N LEU A 72 8.45 9.52 -15.07
CA LEU A 72 7.56 10.68 -15.05
C LEU A 72 6.14 10.30 -14.58
N ALA A 73 5.59 9.18 -15.08
CA ALA A 73 4.29 8.68 -14.65
C ALA A 73 4.27 8.38 -13.13
N ALA A 74 5.34 7.78 -12.61
CA ALA A 74 5.48 7.50 -11.18
C ALA A 74 5.58 8.78 -10.34
N LEU A 75 6.34 9.78 -10.80
CA LEU A 75 6.42 11.09 -10.14
C LEU A 75 5.04 11.75 -10.03
N LEU A 76 4.25 11.71 -11.11
CA LEU A 76 2.89 12.26 -11.13
C LEU A 76 1.91 11.44 -10.28
N ALA A 77 2.09 10.11 -10.19
CA ALA A 77 1.25 9.23 -9.39
C ALA A 77 1.59 9.26 -7.89
N THR A 78 2.81 9.65 -7.51
CA THR A 78 3.28 9.71 -6.12
C THR A 78 2.37 10.54 -5.18
N PRO A 79 1.93 11.77 -5.51
CA PRO A 79 1.02 12.52 -4.63
C PRO A 79 -0.32 11.81 -4.41
N LEU A 80 -0.82 11.10 -5.42
CA LEU A 80 -2.05 10.30 -5.30
C LEU A 80 -1.83 9.12 -4.35
N LEU A 81 -0.72 8.38 -4.50
CA LEU A 81 -0.32 7.30 -3.60
C LEU A 81 -0.19 7.74 -2.14
N ILE A 82 0.40 8.91 -1.90
CA ILE A 82 0.48 9.51 -0.56
C ILE A 82 -0.91 9.81 -0.01
N LYS A 83 -1.81 10.39 -0.83
CA LYS A 83 -3.19 10.69 -0.41
C LYS A 83 -3.94 9.41 -0.05
N VAL A 84 -3.87 8.39 -0.90
CA VAL A 84 -4.49 7.08 -0.65
C VAL A 84 -3.94 6.44 0.63
N SER A 85 -2.61 6.48 0.83
CA SER A 85 -1.98 5.96 2.06
C SER A 85 -2.50 6.64 3.32
N ARG A 86 -2.71 7.97 3.29
CA ARG A 86 -3.27 8.73 4.41
C ARG A 86 -4.72 8.38 4.68
N VAL A 87 -5.53 8.22 3.63
CA VAL A 87 -6.94 7.82 3.76
C VAL A 87 -7.04 6.43 4.38
N ILE A 88 -6.27 5.45 3.87
CA ILE A 88 -6.24 4.10 4.44
C ILE A 88 -5.83 4.14 5.91
N LYS A 89 -4.79 4.91 6.25
CA LYS A 89 -4.37 5.10 7.64
C LYS A 89 -5.50 5.66 8.51
N SER A 90 -6.20 6.70 8.04
CA SER A 90 -7.33 7.29 8.78
C SER A 90 -8.44 6.26 9.02
N LEU A 91 -8.86 5.55 7.97
CA LEU A 91 -9.90 4.53 8.06
C LEU A 91 -9.53 3.42 9.04
N THR A 92 -8.26 3.00 9.06
CA THR A 92 -7.76 2.03 10.04
C THR A 92 -7.86 2.55 11.47
N PHE A 93 -7.51 3.83 11.73
CA PHE A 93 -7.67 4.42 13.05
C PHE A 93 -9.14 4.54 13.47
N ASP A 94 -10.01 4.98 12.56
CA ASP A 94 -11.44 5.11 12.81
C ASP A 94 -12.05 3.73 13.11
N TYR A 95 -11.62 2.69 12.40
CA TYR A 95 -12.02 1.31 12.66
C TYR A 95 -11.57 0.81 14.04
N ILE A 96 -10.30 1.03 14.41
CA ILE A 96 -9.79 0.65 15.73
C ILE A 96 -10.55 1.39 16.84
N LYS A 97 -10.82 2.68 16.65
CA LYS A 97 -11.59 3.48 17.59
C LYS A 97 -13.02 2.95 17.73
N PHE A 98 -13.69 2.64 16.62
CA PHE A 98 -15.03 2.04 16.64
C PHE A 98 -15.06 0.72 17.42
N ASN A 99 -14.09 -0.16 17.17
CA ASN A 99 -13.94 -1.41 17.91
C ASN A 99 -13.72 -1.17 19.41
N HIS A 100 -12.84 -0.23 19.76
CA HIS A 100 -12.57 0.12 21.15
C HIS A 100 -13.83 0.66 21.85
N ASP A 101 -14.55 1.59 21.23
CA ASP A 101 -15.76 2.18 21.81
C ASP A 101 -16.89 1.16 21.95
N ALA A 102 -16.99 0.18 21.03
CA ALA A 102 -17.94 -0.93 21.13
C ALA A 102 -17.62 -1.93 22.25
N LEU A 103 -16.33 -2.13 22.57
CA LEU A 103 -15.88 -3.03 23.65
C LEU A 103 -16.01 -2.38 25.04
N TYR A 104 -15.71 -1.08 25.12
CA TYR A 104 -15.75 -0.28 26.33
C TYR A 104 -16.97 0.64 26.30
N SER A 105 -18.17 0.05 26.45
CA SER A 105 -19.42 0.78 26.68
C SER A 105 -19.73 0.95 28.16
#